data_AF-A0A1H4G8V4-F1
#
_entry.id   AF-A0A1H4G8V4-F1
#
_cell.length_a   1.000
_cell.length_b   1.000
_cell.length_c   1.000
_cell.angle_alpha   90.00
_cell.angle_beta   90.00
_cell.angle_gamma   90.00
#
_symmetry.space_group_name_H-M   'P 1'
#
loop_
_entity.id
_entity.type
_entity.pdbx_description
1 polymer ?
#
loop_
_entity_poly.entity_id
_entity_poly.type
_entity_poly.pdbx_seq_one_letter_code
_entity_poly.pdbx_strand_id
1 'polypeptide(L)'
;MESIYITEAQTTLPDGEIARGPITTTDHETFFFDNTLGTMDLKLEMKKGDIGWYQSGATEVANAEQMIDELGVYIDNHLGNSPIVNKISLE
;
A
#
# COMPACT_ATOMS: atom_id res chain seq x y z
N MET A 1 -4.70 20.85 3.29
CA MET A 1 -4.66 19.48 2.76
C MET A 1 -3.50 18.82 3.47
N GLU A 2 -3.78 17.82 4.29
CA GLU A 2 -2.73 17.05 4.98
C GLU A 2 -2.19 16.03 3.98
N SER A 3 -0.87 15.90 3.90
CA SER A 3 -0.21 14.91 3.05
C SER A 3 0.30 13.82 3.97
N ILE A 4 -0.07 12.57 3.70
CA ILE A 4 0.40 11.43 4.50
C ILE A 4 1.62 10.84 3.81
N TYR A 5 2.64 10.60 4.62
CA TYR A 5 3.92 10.09 4.17
C TYR A 5 4.32 8.91 5.06
N ILE A 6 4.30 7.71 4.49
CA ILE A 6 4.55 6.46 5.19
C ILE A 6 5.92 5.94 4.75
N THR A 7 6.95 6.11 5.56
CA THR A 7 8.36 5.83 5.21
C THR A 7 8.76 4.36 5.17
N GLU A 8 7.97 3.48 5.77
CA GLU A 8 8.40 2.11 6.11
C GLU A 8 7.61 1.01 5.41
N ALA A 9 6.86 1.34 4.36
CA ALA A 9 6.08 0.34 3.62
C ALA A 9 7.00 -0.63 2.89
N GLN A 10 6.61 -1.90 2.90
CA GLN A 10 7.34 -2.98 2.28
C GLN A 10 6.36 -3.93 1.58
N THR A 11 6.81 -4.56 0.51
CA THR A 11 6.06 -5.58 -0.21
C THR A 11 7.01 -6.57 -0.88
N THR A 12 6.51 -7.76 -1.16
CA THR A 12 7.27 -8.81 -1.83
C THR A 12 7.08 -8.75 -3.35
N LEU A 13 8.18 -8.62 -4.08
CA LEU A 13 8.21 -8.66 -5.53
C LEU A 13 7.96 -10.08 -6.06
N PRO A 14 7.50 -10.23 -7.31
CA PRO A 14 7.28 -11.54 -7.94
C PRO A 14 8.54 -12.41 -8.01
N ASP A 15 9.73 -11.81 -8.00
CA ASP A 15 11.02 -12.52 -8.00
C ASP A 15 11.41 -13.05 -6.60
N GLY A 16 10.64 -12.69 -5.56
CA GLY A 16 10.95 -12.97 -4.15
C GLY A 16 11.83 -11.91 -3.49
N GLU A 17 12.24 -10.88 -4.23
CA GLU A 17 12.90 -9.70 -3.66
C GLU A 17 11.92 -8.86 -2.81
N ILE A 18 12.43 -8.11 -1.85
CA ILE A 18 11.61 -7.19 -1.05
C ILE A 18 11.77 -5.79 -1.62
N ALA A 19 10.65 -5.21 -2.08
CA ALA A 19 10.56 -3.80 -2.38
C ALA A 19 10.23 -3.03 -1.11
N ARG A 20 10.99 -1.99 -0.79
CA ARG A 20 10.74 -1.13 0.36
C ARG A 20 10.82 0.33 -0.02
N GLY A 21 9.86 1.10 0.45
CA GLY A 21 9.71 2.44 -0.06
C GLY A 21 8.67 3.28 0.66
N PRO A 22 8.77 4.61 0.53
CA PRO A 22 7.74 5.49 1.02
C PRO A 22 6.45 5.36 0.23
N ILE A 23 5.31 5.43 0.94
CA ILE A 23 4.00 5.68 0.36
C ILE A 23 3.62 7.13 0.62
N THR A 24 3.21 7.83 -0.43
CA THR A 24 2.78 9.22 -0.33
C THR A 24 1.34 9.37 -0.80
N THR A 25 0.55 10.19 -0.10
CA THR A 25 -0.76 10.61 -0.59
C THR A 25 -0.98 12.09 -0.30
N THR A 26 -1.60 12.78 -1.25
CA THR A 26 -1.97 14.20 -1.14
C THR A 26 -3.47 14.42 -0.98
N ASP A 27 -4.27 13.38 -1.27
CA ASP A 27 -5.72 13.46 -1.44
C ASP A 27 -6.46 12.41 -0.60
N HIS A 28 -5.73 11.52 0.09
CA HIS A 28 -6.26 10.39 0.87
C HIS A 28 -7.05 9.36 0.04
N GLU A 29 -7.22 9.59 -1.26
CA GLU A 29 -7.83 8.64 -2.20
C GLU A 29 -6.76 7.88 -3.01
N THR A 30 -5.70 8.59 -3.41
CA THR A 30 -4.62 8.06 -4.27
C THR A 30 -3.31 8.00 -3.50
N PHE A 31 -2.67 6.83 -3.50
CA PHE A 31 -1.45 6.52 -2.79
C PHE A 31 -0.39 6.09 -3.78
N PHE A 32 0.81 6.65 -3.64
CA PHE A 32 1.94 6.38 -4.51
C PHE A 32 3.01 5.69 -3.71
N PHE A 33 3.27 4.42 -4.01
CA PHE A 33 4.41 3.67 -3.49
C PHE A 33 5.58 3.82 -4.45
N ASP A 34 6.71 4.26 -3.91
CA ASP A 34 7.96 4.42 -4.66
C ASP A 34 9.02 3.51 -4.05
N ASN A 35 9.48 2.51 -4.80
CA ASN A 35 10.52 1.60 -4.32
C ASN A 35 11.88 2.31 -4.29
N THR A 36 12.34 2.64 -3.08
CA THR A 36 13.66 3.25 -2.85
C THR A 36 14.73 2.22 -2.48
N LEU A 37 14.31 1.03 -2.04
CA LEU A 37 15.18 -0.06 -1.59
C LEU A 37 14.90 -1.28 -2.46
N GLY A 38 15.71 -1.44 -3.49
CA GLY A 38 15.69 -2.58 -4.39
C GLY A 38 16.51 -2.30 -5.65
N THR A 39 16.72 -3.33 -6.46
CA THR A 39 17.36 -3.28 -7.78
C THR A 39 16.42 -2.77 -8.88
N MET A 40 15.11 -2.78 -8.63
CA MET A 40 14.07 -2.39 -9.58
C MET A 40 13.45 -1.05 -9.23
N ASP A 41 13.43 -0.12 -10.18
CA ASP A 41 12.69 1.14 -10.10
C ASP A 41 11.19 0.82 -10.26
N LEU A 42 10.51 0.61 -9.14
CA LEU A 42 9.11 0.24 -9.08
C LEU A 42 8.30 1.41 -8.50
N LYS A 43 7.33 1.89 -9.27
CA LYS A 43 6.37 2.90 -8.83
C LYS A 43 4.95 2.35 -9.00
N LEU A 44 4.23 2.25 -7.90
CA LEU A 44 2.85 1.76 -7.87
C LEU A 44 1.92 2.89 -7.44
N GLU A 45 0.92 3.14 -8.28
CA GLU A 45 -0.20 4.02 -7.93
C GLU A 45 -1.38 3.16 -7.50
N MET A 46 -1.80 3.34 -6.26
CA MET A 46 -2.86 2.59 -5.61
C MET A 46 -4.02 3.51 -5.25
N LYS A 47 -5.24 3.00 -5.36
CA LYS A 47 -6.45 3.66 -4.88
C LYS A 47 -7.25 2.73 -4.00
N LYS A 48 -7.93 3.29 -3.00
CA LYS A 48 -8.91 2.56 -2.19
C LYS A 48 -10.26 2.61 -2.90
N GLY A 49 -10.79 1.45 -3.28
CA GLY A 49 -12.16 1.30 -3.79
C GLY A 49 -13.08 0.71 -2.75
N ASP A 50 -14.33 0.44 -3.14
CA ASP A 50 -15.36 -0.15 -2.27
C ASP A 50 -15.00 -1.56 -1.76
N ILE A 51 -14.23 -2.32 -2.53
CA ILE A 51 -13.95 -3.74 -2.28
C ILE A 51 -12.51 -3.94 -1.74
N GLY A 52 -11.70 -2.88 -1.70
CA GLY A 52 -10.31 -2.96 -1.27
C GLY A 52 -9.39 -2.04 -2.07
N TRP A 53 -8.09 -2.30 -1.94
CA TRP A 53 -7.05 -1.56 -2.67
C TRP A 53 -6.87 -2.13 -4.07
N TYR A 54 -6.68 -1.25 -5.05
CA TYR A 54 -6.41 -1.64 -6.43
C TYR A 54 -5.39 -0.69 -7.05
N GLN A 55 -4.70 -1.14 -8.09
CA GLN A 55 -3.79 -0.30 -8.85
C GLN A 55 -4.58 0.56 -9.85
N SER A 56 -4.33 1.87 -9.82
CA SER A 56 -4.93 2.86 -10.72
C SER A 56 -3.96 3.28 -11.84
N GLY A 57 -2.66 2.99 -11.69
CA GLY A 57 -1.62 3.40 -12.64
C GLY A 57 -1.30 2.40 -13.76
N ALA A 58 -0.54 2.89 -14.75
CA ALA A 58 -0.15 2.14 -15.96
C ALA A 58 1.05 1.18 -15.78
N THR A 59 1.65 1.11 -14.59
CA THR A 59 2.81 0.23 -14.35
C THR A 59 2.34 -1.22 -14.27
N GLU A 60 2.44 -1.97 -15.36
CA GLU A 60 2.15 -3.41 -15.32
C GLU A 60 3.25 -4.15 -14.55
N VAL A 61 2.92 -4.61 -13.35
CA VAL A 61 3.82 -5.38 -12.49
C VAL A 61 3.26 -6.78 -12.35
N ALA A 62 4.09 -7.80 -12.57
CA ALA A 62 3.69 -9.18 -12.33
C ALA A 62 3.37 -9.37 -10.84
N ASN A 63 2.26 -10.04 -10.52
CA ASN A 63 1.74 -10.20 -9.15
C ASN A 63 1.43 -8.89 -8.41
N ALA A 64 1.07 -7.83 -9.13
CA ALA A 64 0.66 -6.55 -8.52
C ALA A 64 -0.44 -6.74 -7.46
N GLU A 65 -1.39 -7.66 -7.66
CA GLU A 65 -2.49 -7.92 -6.71
C GLU A 65 -1.99 -8.25 -5.29
N GLN A 66 -0.99 -9.14 -5.16
CA GLN A 66 -0.43 -9.49 -3.87
C GLN A 66 0.25 -8.28 -3.22
N MET A 67 0.97 -7.50 -4.02
CA MET A 67 1.68 -6.32 -3.54
C MET A 67 0.72 -5.23 -3.07
N ILE A 68 -0.34 -5.00 -3.85
CA ILE A 68 -1.42 -4.05 -3.54
C ILE A 68 -2.14 -4.46 -2.26
N ASP A 69 -2.38 -5.75 -2.03
CA ASP A 69 -2.99 -6.25 -0.81
C ASP A 69 -2.10 -5.98 0.42
N GLU A 70 -0.81 -6.35 0.36
CA GLU A 70 0.15 -6.10 1.45
C GLU A 70 0.30 -4.61 1.76
N LEU A 71 0.54 -3.78 0.73
CA LEU A 71 0.66 -2.33 0.87
C LEU A 71 -0.66 -1.71 1.34
N GLY A 72 -1.79 -2.22 0.86
CA GLY A 72 -3.12 -1.75 1.21
C GLY A 72 -3.44 -1.98 2.69
N VAL A 73 -3.15 -3.19 3.20
CA VAL A 73 -3.26 -3.50 4.63
C VAL A 73 -2.33 -2.60 5.45
N TYR A 74 -1.11 -2.35 4.96
CA TYR A 74 -0.17 -1.48 5.65
C TYR A 74 -0.66 -0.03 5.74
N ILE A 75 -1.20 0.51 4.63
CA ILE A 75 -1.82 1.83 4.59
C ILE A 75 -3.02 1.88 5.55
N ASP A 76 -3.94 0.91 5.50
CA ASP A 76 -5.14 0.88 6.35
C ASP A 76 -4.78 0.95 7.84
N ASN A 77 -3.84 0.09 8.27
CA ASN A 77 -3.29 0.10 9.62
C ASN A 77 -2.67 1.45 10.01
N HIS A 78 -1.93 2.08 9.09
CA HIS A 78 -1.26 3.36 9.35
C HIS A 78 -2.25 4.54 9.44
N LEU A 79 -3.29 4.54 8.61
CA LEU A 79 -4.34 5.55 8.63
C LEU A 79 -5.26 5.44 9.84
N GLY A 80 -5.10 4.41 10.67
CA GLY A 80 -6.03 4.14 11.76
C GLY A 80 -7.41 3.73 11.28
N ASN A 81 -7.58 3.48 9.97
CA ASN A 81 -8.58 2.55 9.48
C ASN A 81 -8.11 1.18 9.95
N SER A 82 -8.29 0.89 11.24
CA SER A 82 -8.26 -0.50 11.63
C SER A 82 -9.28 -1.20 10.71
N PRO A 83 -9.00 -2.40 10.16
CA PRO A 83 -10.11 -3.29 9.87
C PRO A 83 -10.95 -3.26 11.14
N ILE A 84 -12.27 -3.23 11.05
CA ILE A 84 -13.12 -3.34 12.22
C ILE A 84 -12.76 -4.68 12.88
N VAL A 85 -11.73 -4.68 13.72
CA VAL A 85 -11.44 -5.70 14.69
C VAL A 85 -12.56 -5.42 15.65
N ASN A 86 -13.67 -6.09 15.37
CA ASN A 86 -14.75 -6.28 16.29
C ASN A 86 -14.09 -6.97 17.49
N LYS A 87 -13.47 -6.18 18.36
CA LYS A 87 -13.07 -6.59 19.70
C LYS A 87 -14.39 -6.83 20.36
N ILE A 88 -14.86 -8.07 20.22
CA ILE A 88 -15.86 -8.62 21.12
C ILE A 88 -15.17 -8.61 22.47
N SER A 89 -15.29 -7.50 23.19
CA SER A 89 -15.03 -7.46 24.62
C SER A 89 -16.09 -8.34 25.25
N LEU A 90 -15.74 -9.61 25.49
CA LEU A 90 -16.45 -10.44 26.44
C LEU A 90 -15.77 -10.20 27.79
N GLU A 91 -16.46 -9.42 28.61
CA GLU A 91 -16.26 -9.29 30.06
C GLU A 91 -16.43 -10.63 30.78
#